data_AF-A0A841T3N0-F1
#
_entry.id   AF-A0A841T3N0-F1
#
_cell.length_a   1.000
_cell.length_b   1.000
_cell.length_c   1.000
_cell.angle_alpha   90.00
_cell.angle_beta   90.00
_cell.angle_gamma   90.00
#
_symmetry.space_group_name_H-M   'P 1'
#
loop_
_entity.id
_entity.type
_entity.pdbx_description
1 polymer ?
#
loop_
_entity_poly.entity_id
_entity_poly.type
_entity_poly.pdbx_seq_one_letter_code
_entity_poly.pdbx_strand_id
1 'polypeptide(L)'
;MKVKAYLDFWCGLYGEHRRPLGDLLQAAGLLDAADKLIARLSASERRRLQLVRCAVHDPELIVLENPEQGLDLASCAIVRQMVSGWTAKGKALLITCSSTESAVSLSGDAYRLTSYGLKRLVARDETDEPGEEDRGETNGREDRRGTNGGENPEDTKDTNGKEAERGDLKEKNSEAASQPAAASEPAYPNSGAPRLRIAKIPAKAGDKVILVDPSEILYVESSDGQSMLHLETETLPCAWSLNELEARLAPFDFYRCHRSYLVNLKRVREVIVWTRNSYSLVMADPSKRAVPLSKGRYEDLKRLIGI
;
A
#
# COMPACT_ATOMS: atom_id res chain seq x y z
N MET A 1 0.81 -40.65 0.29
CA MET A 1 2.03 -40.14 -0.36
C MET A 1 2.98 -39.58 0.71
N LYS A 2 4.30 -39.78 0.57
CA LYS A 2 5.35 -39.17 1.41
C LYS A 2 5.64 -37.73 0.94
N VAL A 3 6.24 -36.91 1.79
CA VAL A 3 6.66 -35.53 1.43
C VAL A 3 7.65 -35.51 0.29
N LYS A 4 8.74 -36.29 0.37
CA LYS A 4 9.77 -36.38 -0.66
C LYS A 4 9.17 -36.79 -2.01
N ALA A 5 8.47 -37.92 -2.07
CA ALA A 5 7.83 -38.42 -3.28
C ALA A 5 6.81 -37.45 -3.92
N TYR A 6 6.13 -36.62 -3.12
CA TYR A 6 5.24 -35.56 -3.63
C TYR A 6 6.03 -34.44 -4.30
N LEU A 7 7.13 -34.01 -3.70
CA LEU A 7 7.98 -32.96 -4.27
C LEU A 7 8.80 -33.45 -5.45
N ASP A 8 9.30 -34.69 -5.43
CA ASP A 8 9.93 -35.35 -6.58
C ASP A 8 8.98 -35.37 -7.79
N PHE A 9 7.69 -35.66 -7.58
CA PHE A 9 6.66 -35.58 -8.62
C PHE A 9 6.52 -34.16 -9.19
N TRP A 10 6.40 -33.13 -8.35
CA TRP A 10 6.32 -31.74 -8.83
C TRP A 10 7.59 -31.30 -9.55
N CYS A 11 8.78 -31.62 -9.02
CA CYS A 11 10.06 -31.36 -9.67
C CYS A 11 10.18 -32.05 -11.04
N GLY A 12 9.59 -33.24 -11.21
CA GLY A 12 9.52 -33.94 -12.49
C GLY A 12 8.68 -33.22 -13.55
N LEU A 13 7.60 -32.52 -13.15
CA LEU A 13 6.74 -31.77 -14.07
C LEU A 13 7.41 -30.54 -14.70
N TYR A 14 8.46 -30.00 -14.07
CA TYR A 14 9.17 -28.80 -14.54
C TYR A 14 10.53 -29.08 -15.20
N GLY A 15 10.91 -30.36 -15.31
CA GLY A 15 12.10 -30.79 -16.06
C GLY A 15 13.40 -30.15 -15.55
N GLU A 16 14.07 -29.39 -16.41
CA GLU A 16 15.37 -28.76 -16.12
C GLU A 16 15.26 -27.52 -15.21
N HIS A 17 14.10 -26.86 -15.16
CA HIS A 17 13.89 -25.63 -14.39
C HIS A 17 13.69 -25.88 -12.89
N ARG A 18 14.10 -27.05 -12.38
CA ARG A 18 13.86 -27.49 -10.99
C ARG A 18 15.00 -27.09 -10.06
N ARG A 19 14.68 -26.69 -8.83
CA ARG A 19 15.68 -26.53 -7.76
C ARG A 19 16.02 -27.87 -7.09
N PRO A 20 17.23 -28.04 -6.51
CA PRO A 20 17.55 -29.23 -5.74
C PRO A 20 16.60 -29.44 -4.55
N LEU A 21 16.09 -30.65 -4.40
CA LEU A 21 15.09 -30.95 -3.36
C LEU A 21 15.67 -30.89 -1.94
N GLY A 22 16.98 -31.13 -1.78
CA GLY A 22 17.68 -30.96 -0.50
C GLY A 22 17.59 -29.52 0.01
N ASP A 23 18.07 -28.57 -0.79
CA ASP A 23 18.05 -27.13 -0.51
C ASP A 23 16.65 -26.63 -0.16
N LEU A 24 15.63 -27.09 -0.89
CA LEU A 24 14.23 -26.74 -0.67
C LEU A 24 13.70 -27.27 0.67
N LEU A 25 13.98 -28.54 1.00
CA LEU A 25 13.58 -29.14 2.28
C LEU A 25 14.36 -28.53 3.46
N GLN A 26 15.62 -28.17 3.26
CA GLN A 26 16.46 -27.50 4.26
C GLN A 26 15.95 -26.08 4.54
N ALA A 27 15.75 -25.26 3.50
CA ALA A 27 15.23 -23.90 3.63
C ALA A 27 13.85 -23.84 4.30
N ALA A 28 13.05 -24.89 4.16
CA ALA A 28 11.74 -25.03 4.80
C ALA A 28 11.76 -25.75 6.15
N GLY A 29 12.91 -26.22 6.66
CA GLY A 29 13.00 -26.99 7.91
C GLY A 29 12.17 -28.28 7.90
N LEU A 30 12.22 -29.01 6.78
CA LEU A 30 11.42 -30.23 6.51
C LEU A 30 12.27 -31.47 6.18
N LEU A 31 13.59 -31.45 6.44
CA LEU A 31 14.46 -32.61 6.21
C LEU A 31 13.97 -33.85 6.99
N ASP A 32 13.72 -33.72 8.29
CA ASP A 32 13.17 -34.80 9.14
C ASP A 32 11.71 -35.16 8.79
N ALA A 33 11.05 -34.33 7.98
CA ALA A 33 9.70 -34.56 7.48
C ALA A 33 9.67 -35.21 6.08
N ALA A 34 10.81 -35.35 5.39
CA ALA A 34 10.88 -35.82 4.01
C ALA A 34 10.23 -37.21 3.80
N ASP A 35 10.42 -38.13 4.76
CA ASP A 35 9.84 -39.47 4.71
C ASP A 35 8.49 -39.61 5.43
N LYS A 36 8.00 -38.54 6.08
CA LYS A 36 6.65 -38.53 6.69
C LYS A 36 5.57 -38.57 5.62
N LEU A 37 4.40 -39.11 5.97
CA LEU A 37 3.19 -39.03 5.15
C LEU A 37 2.57 -37.64 5.28
N ILE A 38 2.13 -37.03 4.17
CA ILE A 38 1.53 -35.68 4.16
C ILE A 38 0.30 -35.55 5.07
N ALA A 39 -0.46 -36.64 5.23
CA ALA A 39 -1.60 -36.73 6.13
C ALA A 39 -1.22 -36.63 7.63
N ARG A 40 0.04 -36.95 7.99
CA ARG A 40 0.57 -36.91 9.37
C ARG A 40 1.38 -35.64 9.68
N LEU A 41 1.51 -34.71 8.74
CA LEU A 41 2.16 -33.42 8.99
C LEU A 41 1.31 -32.53 9.88
N SER A 42 1.97 -31.74 10.73
CA SER A 42 1.33 -30.62 11.45
C SER A 42 0.83 -29.55 10.47
N ALA A 43 0.01 -28.61 10.96
CA ALA A 43 -0.41 -27.45 10.18
C ALA A 43 0.81 -26.67 9.65
N SER A 44 1.81 -26.45 10.49
CA SER A 44 3.03 -25.72 10.15
C SER A 44 3.92 -26.46 9.17
N GLU A 45 4.12 -27.77 9.34
CA GLU A 45 4.85 -28.57 8.36
C GLU A 45 4.14 -28.58 7.00
N ARG A 46 2.81 -28.68 6.99
CA ARG A 46 1.99 -28.62 5.77
C ARG A 46 2.05 -27.25 5.08
N ARG A 47 2.10 -26.16 5.86
CA ARG A 47 2.26 -24.78 5.33
C ARG A 47 3.64 -24.57 4.73
N ARG A 48 4.70 -25.00 5.42
CA ARG A 48 6.08 -24.98 4.90
C ARG A 48 6.23 -25.86 3.66
N LEU A 49 5.49 -26.97 3.56
CA LEU A 49 5.42 -27.79 2.34
C LEU A 49 4.74 -27.09 1.15
N GLN A 50 3.68 -26.30 1.40
CA GLN A 50 3.04 -25.49 0.35
C GLN A 50 4.02 -24.44 -0.22
N LEU A 51 4.82 -23.81 0.65
CA LEU A 51 5.86 -22.85 0.27
C LEU A 51 6.97 -23.50 -0.57
N VAL A 52 7.45 -24.69 -0.17
CA VAL A 52 8.37 -25.48 -1.01
C VAL A 52 7.77 -25.76 -2.39
N ARG A 53 6.52 -26.24 -2.43
CA ARG A 53 5.82 -26.55 -3.69
C ARG A 53 5.72 -25.34 -4.62
N CYS A 54 5.59 -24.12 -4.09
CA CYS A 54 5.59 -22.91 -4.89
C CYS A 54 6.95 -22.68 -5.59
N ALA A 55 8.06 -22.91 -4.88
CA ALA A 55 9.41 -22.61 -5.36
C ALA A 55 10.18 -23.78 -6.00
N VAL A 56 9.53 -24.91 -6.31
CA VAL A 56 10.19 -26.07 -6.97
C VAL A 56 10.78 -25.73 -8.34
N HIS A 57 10.15 -24.80 -9.07
CA HIS A 57 10.44 -24.45 -10.47
C HIS A 57 11.12 -23.08 -10.63
N ASP A 58 11.73 -22.60 -9.54
CA ASP A 58 12.38 -21.29 -9.40
C ASP A 58 11.67 -20.09 -10.09
N PRO A 59 10.35 -19.89 -9.88
CA PRO A 59 9.59 -18.84 -10.56
C PRO A 59 10.18 -17.44 -10.31
N GLU A 60 10.01 -16.55 -11.27
CA GLU A 60 10.37 -15.12 -11.15
C GLU A 60 9.43 -14.35 -10.22
N LEU A 61 8.15 -14.73 -10.18
CA LEU A 61 7.11 -14.15 -9.33
C LEU A 61 6.52 -15.21 -8.38
N ILE A 62 6.52 -14.89 -7.08
CA ILE A 62 5.98 -15.74 -6.01
C ILE A 62 4.81 -14.99 -5.35
N VAL A 63 3.61 -15.58 -5.35
CA VAL A 63 2.41 -15.03 -4.69
C VAL A 63 2.08 -15.86 -3.46
N LEU A 64 2.07 -15.23 -2.27
CA LEU A 64 1.86 -15.89 -0.98
C LEU A 64 0.63 -15.32 -0.28
N GLU A 65 -0.42 -16.12 -0.15
CA GLU A 65 -1.60 -15.74 0.63
C GLU A 65 -1.42 -16.11 2.11
N ASN A 66 -1.43 -15.13 3.02
CA ASN A 66 -1.42 -15.28 4.48
C ASN A 66 -0.35 -16.27 5.03
N PRO A 67 0.93 -16.23 4.61
CA PRO A 67 1.85 -17.36 4.76
C PRO A 67 2.12 -17.79 6.21
N GLU A 68 2.14 -16.84 7.16
CA GLU A 68 2.36 -17.09 8.60
C GLU A 68 1.11 -17.49 9.40
N GLN A 69 -0.08 -17.49 8.79
CA GLN A 69 -1.33 -17.65 9.52
C GLN A 69 -1.45 -19.03 10.18
N GLY A 70 -1.66 -19.04 11.50
CA GLY A 70 -1.84 -20.27 12.29
C GLY A 70 -0.56 -21.06 12.54
N LEU A 71 0.62 -20.42 12.44
CA LEU A 71 1.93 -21.03 12.66
C LEU A 71 2.49 -20.78 14.06
N ASP A 72 3.34 -21.70 14.51
CA ASP A 72 4.25 -21.49 15.63
C ASP A 72 5.39 -20.52 15.28
N LEU A 73 5.95 -19.84 16.28
CA LEU A 73 6.99 -18.81 16.11
C LEU A 73 8.23 -19.30 15.34
N ALA A 74 8.65 -20.56 15.56
CA ALA A 74 9.77 -21.14 14.84
C ALA A 74 9.46 -21.33 13.35
N SER A 75 8.25 -21.78 13.02
CA SER A 75 7.78 -21.88 11.64
C SER A 75 7.57 -20.51 10.99
N CYS A 76 7.12 -19.48 11.72
CA CYS A 76 7.11 -18.09 11.23
C CYS A 76 8.53 -17.60 10.87
N ALA A 77 9.51 -17.82 11.75
CA ALA A 77 10.91 -17.46 11.49
C ALA A 77 11.46 -18.15 10.22
N ILE A 78 11.15 -19.44 10.01
CA ILE A 78 11.49 -20.17 8.78
C ILE A 78 10.81 -19.53 7.56
N VAL A 79 9.52 -19.16 7.65
CA VAL A 79 8.80 -18.47 6.56
C VAL A 79 9.46 -17.13 6.21
N ARG A 80 9.81 -16.31 7.21
CA ARG A 80 10.55 -15.04 7.03
C ARG A 80 11.91 -15.26 6.36
N GLN A 81 12.64 -16.31 6.75
CA GLN A 81 13.93 -16.67 6.16
C GLN A 81 13.79 -17.13 4.70
N MET A 82 12.77 -17.93 4.36
CA MET A 82 12.47 -18.31 2.97
C MET A 82 12.13 -17.09 2.10
N VAL A 83 11.28 -16.19 2.62
CA VAL A 83 10.88 -14.94 1.96
C VAL A 83 12.09 -14.04 1.69
N SER A 84 12.89 -13.74 2.71
CA SER A 84 14.13 -12.97 2.56
C SER A 84 15.11 -13.62 1.57
N GLY A 85 15.26 -14.95 1.63
CA GLY A 85 16.10 -15.72 0.72
C GLY A 85 15.60 -15.83 -0.73
N TRP A 86 14.34 -15.47 -1.00
CA TRP A 86 13.82 -15.27 -2.37
C TRP A 86 14.05 -13.83 -2.84
N THR A 87 13.77 -12.83 -2.00
CA THR A 87 14.01 -11.40 -2.29
C THR A 87 15.49 -11.14 -2.60
N ALA A 88 16.41 -11.69 -1.79
CA ALA A 88 17.86 -11.60 -2.01
C ALA A 88 18.36 -12.30 -3.29
N LYS A 89 17.52 -13.11 -3.94
CA LYS A 89 17.78 -13.73 -5.25
C LYS A 89 17.08 -13.00 -6.40
N GLY A 90 16.61 -11.77 -6.17
CA GLY A 90 15.97 -10.94 -7.19
C GLY A 90 14.59 -11.42 -7.63
N LYS A 91 13.95 -12.32 -6.89
CA LYS A 91 12.57 -12.75 -7.18
C LYS A 91 11.57 -11.67 -6.80
N ALA A 92 10.52 -11.49 -7.59
CA ALA A 92 9.38 -10.66 -7.25
C ALA A 92 8.46 -11.42 -6.28
N LEU A 93 8.02 -10.76 -5.20
CA LEU A 93 7.09 -11.34 -4.23
C LEU A 93 5.85 -10.47 -4.08
N LEU A 94 4.68 -11.09 -4.04
CA LEU A 94 3.43 -10.47 -3.60
C LEU A 94 2.88 -11.27 -2.41
N ILE A 95 2.81 -10.64 -1.24
CA ILE A 95 2.39 -11.29 0.00
C ILE A 95 1.12 -10.60 0.52
N THR A 96 0.09 -11.38 0.85
CA THR A 96 -1.05 -10.90 1.63
C THR A 96 -0.94 -11.41 3.07
N CYS A 97 -1.45 -10.64 4.03
CA CYS A 97 -1.42 -11.00 5.44
C CYS A 97 -2.58 -10.31 6.20
N SER A 98 -3.05 -10.96 7.26
CA SER A 98 -4.14 -10.48 8.11
C SER A 98 -3.69 -9.49 9.21
N SER A 99 -2.39 -9.39 9.48
CA SER A 99 -1.81 -8.47 10.48
C SER A 99 -0.92 -7.42 9.82
N THR A 100 -0.79 -6.26 10.47
CA THR A 100 0.18 -5.22 10.08
C THR A 100 1.61 -5.61 10.45
N GLU A 101 1.78 -6.36 11.55
CA GLU A 101 3.08 -6.87 12.01
C GLU A 101 3.72 -7.80 10.97
N SER A 102 2.97 -8.77 10.43
CA SER A 102 3.46 -9.67 9.37
C SER A 102 3.75 -8.90 8.08
N ALA A 103 2.98 -7.87 7.74
CA ALA A 103 3.24 -7.05 6.54
C ALA A 103 4.65 -6.43 6.58
N VAL A 104 4.97 -5.79 7.70
CA VAL A 104 6.28 -5.14 7.94
C VAL A 104 7.39 -6.18 8.17
N SER A 105 7.10 -7.29 8.85
CA SER A 105 8.09 -8.35 9.13
C SER A 105 8.47 -9.20 7.90
N LEU A 106 7.61 -9.28 6.89
CA LEU A 106 7.84 -10.06 5.66
C LEU A 106 8.33 -9.21 4.49
N SER A 107 8.18 -7.88 4.54
CA SER A 107 8.52 -7.00 3.42
C SER A 107 8.87 -5.57 3.87
N GLY A 108 9.91 -4.98 3.25
CA GLY A 108 10.23 -3.55 3.43
C GLY A 108 9.22 -2.60 2.76
N ASP A 109 8.40 -3.13 1.84
CA ASP A 109 7.32 -2.42 1.14
C ASP A 109 5.96 -2.97 1.57
N ALA A 110 5.64 -2.79 2.85
CA ALA A 110 4.37 -3.19 3.43
C ALA A 110 3.24 -2.23 3.00
N TYR A 111 2.07 -2.77 2.61
CA TYR A 111 0.88 -1.98 2.29
C TYR A 111 -0.35 -2.49 3.06
N ARG A 112 -1.20 -1.57 3.52
CA ARG A 112 -2.53 -1.87 4.05
C ARG A 112 -3.57 -1.60 2.97
N LEU A 113 -4.33 -2.63 2.59
CA LEU A 113 -5.53 -2.46 1.78
C LEU A 113 -6.65 -1.83 2.62
N THR A 114 -7.33 -0.83 2.06
CA THR A 114 -8.46 -0.11 2.64
C THR A 114 -9.54 0.09 1.57
N SER A 115 -10.72 0.62 1.92
CA SER A 115 -11.70 1.10 0.92
C SER A 115 -11.07 2.08 -0.05
N TYR A 116 -10.20 2.95 0.46
CA TYR A 116 -9.41 3.94 -0.28
C TYR A 116 -8.22 3.35 -1.08
N GLY A 117 -8.14 2.02 -1.24
CA GLY A 117 -7.06 1.32 -1.92
C GLY A 117 -5.86 0.96 -1.03
N LEU A 118 -4.71 0.69 -1.66
CA LEU A 118 -3.46 0.31 -0.98
C LEU A 118 -2.72 1.55 -0.45
N LYS A 119 -2.60 1.67 0.88
CA LYS A 119 -1.76 2.67 1.54
C LYS A 119 -0.44 2.03 2.00
N ARG A 120 0.72 2.54 1.57
CA ARG A 120 2.03 2.10 2.09
C ARG A 120 2.08 2.35 3.59
N LEU A 121 2.50 1.33 4.33
CA LEU A 121 2.79 1.43 5.76
C LEU A 121 4.18 2.05 5.87
N VAL A 122 4.23 3.30 6.30
CA VAL A 122 5.49 3.95 6.67
C VAL A 122 5.85 3.41 8.05
N ALA A 123 6.97 2.69 8.15
CA ALA A 123 7.62 2.50 9.44
C ALA A 123 8.02 3.88 9.95
N ARG A 124 7.60 4.25 11.16
CA ARG A 124 8.21 5.37 11.87
C ARG A 124 9.50 4.84 12.45
N ASP A 125 10.63 5.37 12.00
CA ASP A 125 11.87 5.26 12.75
C ASP A 125 11.68 6.05 14.07
N GLU A 126 12.07 5.47 15.21
CA GLU A 126 11.80 6.04 16.55
C GLU A 126 12.79 7.17 16.90
N THR A 127 13.04 8.07 15.93
CA THR A 127 13.97 9.21 16.03
C THR A 127 13.33 10.58 15.71
N ASP A 128 12.01 10.63 15.55
CA ASP A 128 11.26 11.89 15.66
C ASP A 128 11.16 12.29 17.15
N GLU A 129 11.98 13.23 17.61
CA GLU A 129 11.82 13.81 18.95
C GLU A 129 10.44 14.49 19.10
N PRO A 130 9.80 14.44 20.28
CA PRO A 130 8.49 15.05 20.50
C PRO A 130 8.59 16.58 20.49
N GLY A 131 8.33 17.17 19.33
CA GLY A 131 8.34 18.61 19.11
C GLY A 131 7.34 19.36 20.01
N GLU A 132 7.92 20.18 20.89
CA GLU A 132 7.38 21.27 21.72
C GLU A 132 5.84 21.45 21.81
N GLU A 133 5.29 21.29 23.02
CA GLU A 133 3.94 21.75 23.35
C GLU A 133 3.83 23.28 23.28
N ASP A 134 2.81 23.77 22.56
CA ASP A 134 2.54 25.19 22.35
C ASP A 134 2.26 25.93 23.68
N ARG A 135 3.03 26.99 23.95
CA ARG A 135 3.01 27.71 25.23
C ARG A 135 1.98 28.84 25.24
N GLY A 136 0.79 28.54 25.77
CA GLY A 136 -0.15 29.58 26.22
C GLY A 136 0.47 30.49 27.30
N GLU A 137 0.49 31.79 27.05
CA GLU A 137 1.27 32.78 27.82
C GLU A 137 0.65 33.25 29.15
N THR A 138 1.42 33.15 30.23
CA THR A 138 1.38 34.04 31.43
C THR A 138 0.11 34.01 32.31
N ASN A 139 0.05 34.56 33.53
CA ASN A 139 0.95 35.48 34.25
C ASN A 139 0.82 35.33 35.80
N GLY A 140 1.87 35.63 36.58
CA GLY A 140 1.71 35.91 38.02
C GLY A 140 2.85 35.57 39.01
N ARG A 141 3.59 36.62 39.42
CA ARG A 141 4.33 36.81 40.71
C ARG A 141 5.60 35.97 41.01
N GLU A 142 6.74 36.68 41.01
CA GLU A 142 7.64 36.98 42.17
C GLU A 142 7.82 35.91 43.28
N ASP A 143 9.03 35.59 43.76
CA ASP A 143 9.90 36.55 44.49
C ASP A 143 11.41 36.15 44.64
N ARG A 144 12.30 37.11 44.32
CA ARG A 144 13.62 37.51 44.93
C ARG A 144 14.80 36.56 45.34
N ARG A 145 16.02 37.12 45.09
CA ARG A 145 17.40 36.88 45.65
C ARG A 145 18.25 35.72 45.05
N GLY A 146 19.54 35.87 44.70
CA GLY A 146 20.38 37.08 44.48
C GLY A 146 21.92 36.90 44.66
N THR A 147 22.75 37.70 43.96
CA THR A 147 24.19 38.07 44.23
C THR A 147 25.30 36.96 44.18
N ASN A 148 26.59 37.17 43.84
CA ASN A 148 27.38 38.33 43.33
C ASN A 148 28.76 37.90 42.72
N GLY A 149 29.38 38.74 41.86
CA GLY A 149 30.82 38.74 41.46
C GLY A 149 31.30 37.56 40.58
N GLY A 150 32.42 37.57 39.84
CA GLY A 150 33.47 38.59 39.58
C GLY A 150 34.75 37.90 39.04
N GLU A 151 35.73 38.50 38.33
CA GLU A 151 35.89 39.80 37.65
C GLU A 151 37.12 39.75 36.67
N ASN A 152 37.50 40.83 35.98
CA ASN A 152 38.60 40.94 34.96
C ASN A 152 39.89 41.63 35.57
N PRO A 153 41.02 42.02 34.88
CA PRO A 153 41.27 42.31 33.44
C PRO A 153 42.71 42.01 32.84
N GLU A 154 42.94 42.43 31.56
CA GLU A 154 44.16 43.07 30.90
C GLU A 154 45.60 42.48 31.01
N ASP A 155 46.59 42.66 30.11
CA ASP A 155 46.79 43.14 28.69
C ASP A 155 47.98 42.29 28.09
N THR A 156 48.62 42.37 26.89
CA THR A 156 49.38 43.38 26.09
C THR A 156 49.65 42.76 24.68
N LYS A 157 50.01 43.40 23.55
CA LYS A 157 51.01 44.44 23.13
C LYS A 157 52.49 44.01 23.17
N ASP A 158 53.37 44.27 22.18
CA ASP A 158 53.27 44.93 20.86
C ASP A 158 54.47 44.56 19.92
N THR A 159 54.39 44.92 18.63
CA THR A 159 55.47 45.03 17.59
C THR A 159 56.00 43.76 16.87
N ASN A 160 56.73 43.84 15.72
CA ASN A 160 56.48 44.41 14.37
C ASN A 160 57.77 44.41 13.51
N GLY A 161 57.75 43.96 12.23
CA GLY A 161 58.59 44.57 11.17
C GLY A 161 59.36 43.66 10.18
N LYS A 162 59.04 43.83 8.88
CA LYS A 162 59.94 43.77 7.68
C LYS A 162 60.54 42.43 7.22
N GLU A 163 60.93 42.20 5.96
CA GLU A 163 60.52 42.64 4.59
C GLU A 163 61.54 42.02 3.59
N ALA A 164 61.14 41.25 2.57
CA ALA A 164 61.97 40.94 1.39
C ALA A 164 61.15 40.34 0.22
N GLU A 165 61.56 40.63 -1.02
CA GLU A 165 61.04 40.07 -2.28
C GLU A 165 61.34 38.55 -2.39
N ARG A 166 60.82 37.72 -3.33
CA ARG A 166 60.45 37.99 -4.74
C ARG A 166 59.76 36.76 -5.37
N GLY A 167 58.83 36.93 -6.33
CA GLY A 167 58.41 35.86 -7.25
C GLY A 167 56.94 35.85 -7.66
N ASP A 168 56.62 36.36 -8.86
CA ASP A 168 55.30 36.22 -9.49
C ASP A 168 55.06 34.81 -10.04
N LEU A 169 53.87 34.25 -9.74
CA LEU A 169 53.02 33.56 -10.72
C LEU A 169 51.58 33.44 -10.14
N LYS A 170 50.56 33.54 -10.99
CA LYS A 170 49.17 33.72 -10.57
C LYS A 170 48.44 32.40 -10.33
N GLU A 171 48.32 32.00 -9.08
CA GLU A 171 47.24 31.10 -8.64
C GLU A 171 46.03 31.91 -8.16
N LYS A 172 44.82 31.47 -8.51
CA LYS A 172 43.58 31.95 -7.90
C LYS A 172 43.02 30.85 -7.01
N ASN A 173 43.27 30.97 -5.72
CA ASN A 173 42.69 30.12 -4.69
C ASN A 173 41.19 30.41 -4.51
N SER A 174 40.40 29.35 -4.29
CA SER A 174 39.17 29.41 -3.50
C SER A 174 38.89 28.03 -2.90
N GLU A 175 39.56 27.71 -1.79
CA GLU A 175 39.21 26.61 -0.88
C GLU A 175 37.68 26.59 -0.60
N ALA A 176 36.99 25.48 -0.83
CA ALA A 176 37.06 24.20 -0.11
C ALA A 176 36.35 24.24 1.25
N ALA A 177 35.05 23.88 1.23
CA ALA A 177 34.30 23.42 2.39
C ALA A 177 33.66 22.08 2.01
N SER A 178 34.10 20.99 2.64
CA SER A 178 33.83 19.62 2.20
C SER A 178 32.37 19.21 2.43
N GLN A 179 31.65 18.89 1.35
CA GLN A 179 30.40 18.15 1.43
C GLN A 179 30.71 16.64 1.48
N PRO A 180 30.04 15.83 2.32
CA PRO A 180 30.19 14.39 2.29
C PRO A 180 29.67 13.84 0.95
N ALA A 181 30.41 12.90 0.36
CA ALA A 181 30.08 12.38 -0.97
C ALA A 181 28.73 11.65 -0.96
N ALA A 182 27.77 12.17 -1.75
CA ALA A 182 26.50 11.49 -1.97
C ALA A 182 26.75 10.14 -2.67
N ALA A 183 26.40 9.04 -2.01
CA ALA A 183 26.38 7.74 -2.64
C ALA A 183 25.37 7.76 -3.80
N SER A 184 25.79 7.38 -5.00
CA SER A 184 24.94 7.39 -6.17
C SER A 184 23.79 6.39 -6.00
N GLU A 185 22.56 6.88 -5.87
CA GLU A 185 21.36 6.04 -5.88
C GLU A 185 21.33 5.19 -7.17
N PRO A 186 20.96 3.90 -7.09
CA PRO A 186 20.79 3.09 -8.29
C PRO A 186 19.66 3.69 -9.11
N ALA A 187 19.97 4.17 -10.32
CA ALA A 187 19.01 4.79 -11.22
C ALA A 187 17.99 3.76 -11.73
N TYR A 188 16.91 3.58 -10.96
CA TYR A 188 15.76 2.79 -11.39
C TYR A 188 15.25 3.35 -12.73
N PRO A 189 15.14 2.54 -13.79
CA PRO A 189 14.55 3.01 -15.03
C PRO A 189 13.12 3.48 -14.73
N ASN A 190 12.77 4.66 -15.26
CA ASN A 190 11.56 5.41 -14.91
C ASN A 190 10.27 4.65 -15.29
N SER A 191 9.91 3.66 -14.46
CA SER A 191 8.69 2.89 -14.61
C SER A 191 7.50 3.83 -14.47
N GLY A 192 6.51 3.66 -15.35
CA GLY A 192 5.25 4.41 -15.31
C GLY A 192 4.38 3.97 -14.14
N ALA A 193 4.88 4.08 -12.91
CA ALA A 193 4.15 3.77 -11.70
C ALA A 193 2.79 4.49 -11.74
N PRO A 194 1.67 3.77 -11.50
CA PRO A 194 0.35 4.37 -11.62
C PRO A 194 0.20 5.46 -10.57
N ARG A 195 0.37 6.72 -10.99
CA ARG A 195 0.26 7.91 -10.13
C ARG A 195 -1.05 7.81 -9.36
N LEU A 196 -0.96 7.64 -8.03
CA LEU A 196 -2.09 7.42 -7.13
C LEU A 196 -3.10 8.57 -7.28
N ARG A 197 -4.12 8.36 -8.10
CA ARG A 197 -5.20 9.33 -8.30
C ARG A 197 -6.10 9.27 -7.07
N ILE A 198 -5.96 10.25 -6.18
CA ILE A 198 -6.87 10.47 -5.05
C ILE A 198 -8.24 10.88 -5.63
N ALA A 199 -9.06 9.88 -5.98
CA ALA A 199 -10.34 10.04 -6.67
C ALA A 199 -11.52 10.21 -5.69
N LYS A 200 -11.30 10.97 -4.61
CA LYS A 200 -12.36 11.31 -3.66
C LYS A 200 -13.41 12.21 -4.33
N ILE A 201 -14.67 11.94 -4.06
CA ILE A 201 -15.80 12.72 -4.59
C ILE A 201 -16.23 13.72 -3.52
N PRO A 202 -16.12 15.04 -3.75
CA PRO A 202 -16.58 16.05 -2.81
C PRO A 202 -18.11 16.18 -2.88
N ALA A 203 -18.76 15.96 -1.75
CA ALA A 203 -20.19 16.20 -1.55
C ALA A 203 -20.40 17.25 -0.46
N LYS A 204 -21.55 17.93 -0.46
CA LYS A 204 -21.90 18.94 0.55
C LYS A 204 -22.83 18.35 1.60
N ALA A 205 -22.57 18.64 2.87
CA ALA A 205 -23.45 18.36 4.00
C ALA A 205 -23.54 19.62 4.85
N GLY A 206 -24.56 20.45 4.58
CA GLY A 206 -24.61 21.83 5.06
C GLY A 206 -23.37 22.60 4.61
N ASP A 207 -22.71 23.27 5.56
CA ASP A 207 -21.49 24.06 5.33
C ASP A 207 -20.21 23.22 5.17
N LYS A 208 -20.28 21.89 5.31
CA LYS A 208 -19.12 20.99 5.27
C LYS A 208 -19.00 20.27 3.93
N VAL A 209 -17.75 20.11 3.46
CA VAL A 209 -17.43 19.26 2.31
C VAL A 209 -17.00 17.88 2.83
N ILE A 210 -17.76 16.84 2.46
CA ILE A 210 -17.44 15.44 2.75
C ILE A 210 -16.69 14.85 1.55
N LEU A 211 -15.57 14.15 1.81
CA LEU A 211 -14.79 13.46 0.79
C LEU A 211 -15.19 11.98 0.73
N VAL A 212 -16.26 11.72 -0.02
CA VAL A 212 -16.87 10.40 -0.22
C VAL A 212 -15.96 9.49 -1.05
N ASP A 213 -15.88 8.20 -0.72
CA ASP A 213 -15.18 7.22 -1.57
C ASP A 213 -16.07 6.67 -2.70
N PRO A 214 -15.54 6.46 -3.91
CA PRO A 214 -16.25 5.74 -4.98
C PRO A 214 -16.85 4.38 -4.58
N SER A 215 -16.23 3.63 -3.67
CA SER A 215 -16.73 2.32 -3.22
C SER A 215 -17.89 2.39 -2.20
N GLU A 216 -18.08 3.54 -1.56
CA GLU A 216 -19.18 3.82 -0.64
C GLU A 216 -20.47 4.19 -1.40
N ILE A 217 -20.32 4.78 -2.59
CA ILE A 217 -21.43 5.19 -3.46
C ILE A 217 -22.09 3.96 -4.10
N LEU A 218 -23.40 3.82 -3.89
CA LEU A 218 -24.22 2.80 -4.53
C LEU A 218 -24.60 3.23 -5.95
N TYR A 219 -25.13 4.45 -6.08
CA TYR A 219 -25.43 5.08 -7.35
C TYR A 219 -25.39 6.61 -7.23
N VAL A 220 -25.29 7.28 -8.36
CA VAL A 220 -25.51 8.71 -8.50
C VAL A 220 -26.78 8.92 -9.31
N GLU A 221 -27.64 9.80 -8.80
CA GLU A 221 -28.84 10.29 -9.47
C GLU A 221 -28.63 11.75 -9.89
N SER A 222 -29.27 12.20 -10.97
CA SER A 222 -29.40 13.63 -11.24
C SER A 222 -30.85 14.07 -11.06
N SER A 223 -31.08 14.85 -10.02
CA SER A 223 -32.36 15.49 -9.66
C SER A 223 -32.14 17.00 -9.56
N ASP A 224 -33.13 17.79 -9.98
CA ASP A 224 -33.18 19.24 -9.76
C ASP A 224 -31.93 20.02 -10.24
N GLY A 225 -31.25 19.50 -11.27
CA GLY A 225 -30.03 20.06 -11.84
C GLY A 225 -28.75 19.76 -11.06
N GLN A 226 -28.82 19.03 -9.95
CA GLN A 226 -27.67 18.60 -9.14
C GLN A 226 -27.42 17.09 -9.32
N SER A 227 -26.29 16.60 -8.79
CA SER A 227 -25.97 15.17 -8.74
C SER A 227 -26.02 14.68 -7.30
N MET A 228 -26.93 13.77 -6.99
CA MET A 228 -27.11 13.20 -5.65
C MET A 228 -26.33 11.88 -5.54
N LEU A 229 -25.34 11.83 -4.65
CA LEU A 229 -24.60 10.61 -4.33
C LEU A 229 -25.43 9.80 -3.31
N HIS A 230 -25.93 8.63 -3.70
CA HIS A 230 -26.67 7.74 -2.82
C HIS A 230 -25.71 6.76 -2.14
N LEU A 231 -25.54 6.92 -0.83
CA LEU A 231 -24.79 6.01 0.04
C LEU A 231 -25.73 4.99 0.66
N GLU A 232 -25.17 4.06 1.43
CA GLU A 232 -25.97 3.06 2.16
C GLU A 232 -26.85 3.71 3.24
N THR A 233 -26.32 4.69 3.97
CA THR A 233 -26.96 5.38 5.11
C THR A 233 -27.65 6.71 4.77
N GLU A 234 -27.19 7.42 3.74
CA GLU A 234 -27.59 8.81 3.46
C GLU A 234 -27.51 9.18 1.96
N THR A 235 -27.86 10.41 1.61
CA THR A 235 -27.79 10.93 0.24
C THR A 235 -27.21 12.34 0.25
N LEU A 236 -26.11 12.56 -0.47
CA LEU A 236 -25.33 13.80 -0.41
C LEU A 236 -25.27 14.51 -1.77
N PRO A 237 -25.62 15.82 -1.86
CA PRO A 237 -25.48 16.58 -3.09
C PRO A 237 -24.01 16.82 -3.46
N CYS A 238 -23.65 16.53 -4.70
CA CYS A 238 -22.36 16.80 -5.32
C CYS A 238 -22.48 17.95 -6.33
N ALA A 239 -21.48 18.83 -6.35
CA ALA A 239 -21.43 19.98 -7.25
C ALA A 239 -21.01 19.64 -8.70
N TRP A 240 -20.55 18.40 -8.95
CA TRP A 240 -20.15 17.94 -10.27
C TRP A 240 -21.33 17.38 -11.06
N SER A 241 -21.32 17.58 -12.37
CA SER A 241 -22.34 17.02 -13.26
C SER A 241 -22.23 15.49 -13.35
N LEU A 242 -23.34 14.81 -13.69
CA LEU A 242 -23.37 13.36 -13.84
C LEU A 242 -22.39 12.84 -14.91
N ASN A 243 -22.01 13.68 -15.89
CA ASN A 243 -21.03 13.35 -16.93
C ASN A 243 -19.58 13.46 -16.41
N GLU A 244 -19.27 14.44 -15.58
CA GLU A 244 -17.98 14.51 -14.89
C GLU A 244 -17.81 13.37 -13.87
N LEU A 245 -18.90 13.00 -13.20
CA LEU A 245 -18.93 11.85 -12.30
C LEU A 245 -18.73 10.55 -13.08
N GLU A 246 -19.38 10.36 -14.23
CA GLU A 246 -19.12 9.21 -15.14
C GLU A 246 -17.64 9.11 -15.52
N ALA A 247 -17.02 10.23 -15.93
CA ALA A 247 -15.60 10.26 -16.31
C ALA A 247 -14.63 10.03 -15.12
N ARG A 248 -14.96 10.51 -13.91
CA ARG A 248 -14.14 10.32 -12.69
C ARG A 248 -14.33 8.95 -12.04
N LEU A 249 -15.52 8.36 -12.16
CA LEU A 249 -15.88 7.08 -11.54
C LEU A 249 -15.72 5.86 -12.47
N ALA A 250 -15.45 6.06 -13.75
CA ALA A 250 -15.14 4.97 -14.69
C ALA A 250 -14.05 3.98 -14.21
N PRO A 251 -12.97 4.38 -13.48
CA PRO A 251 -12.00 3.43 -12.92
C PRO A 251 -12.52 2.56 -11.76
N PHE A 252 -13.77 2.77 -11.32
CA PHE A 252 -14.39 2.13 -10.15
C PHE A 252 -15.64 1.31 -10.52
N ASP A 253 -15.76 0.91 -11.79
CA ASP A 253 -16.86 0.08 -12.33
C ASP A 253 -18.25 0.74 -12.23
N PHE A 254 -18.29 2.07 -12.34
CA PHE A 254 -19.53 2.81 -12.50
C PHE A 254 -20.04 2.79 -13.94
N TYR A 255 -21.34 2.56 -14.09
CA TYR A 255 -22.00 2.37 -15.36
C TYR A 255 -23.22 3.28 -15.54
N ARG A 256 -23.33 3.95 -16.68
CA ARG A 256 -24.42 4.89 -16.97
C ARG A 256 -25.66 4.15 -17.48
N CYS A 257 -26.38 3.52 -16.56
CA CYS A 257 -27.59 2.74 -16.84
C CYS A 257 -28.74 3.57 -17.44
N HIS A 258 -28.82 4.87 -17.15
CA HIS A 258 -29.88 5.76 -17.60
C HIS A 258 -29.38 7.20 -17.76
N ARG A 259 -30.12 8.05 -18.49
CA ARG A 259 -29.75 9.47 -18.69
C ARG A 259 -29.56 10.22 -17.37
N SER A 260 -30.31 9.85 -16.32
CA SER A 260 -30.26 10.44 -14.98
C SER A 260 -29.59 9.57 -13.92
N TYR A 261 -29.04 8.39 -14.25
CA TYR A 261 -28.43 7.50 -13.24
C TYR A 261 -27.10 6.89 -13.71
N LEU A 262 -26.13 6.89 -12.79
CA LEU A 262 -24.85 6.19 -12.88
C LEU A 262 -24.77 5.22 -11.69
N VAL A 263 -24.60 3.92 -11.93
CA VAL A 263 -24.69 2.87 -10.90
C VAL A 263 -23.34 2.20 -10.67
N ASN A 264 -23.00 1.88 -9.43
CA ASN A 264 -21.83 1.06 -9.10
C ASN A 264 -22.15 -0.42 -9.37
N LEU A 265 -21.56 -1.03 -10.40
CA LEU A 265 -21.91 -2.41 -10.79
C LEU A 265 -21.56 -3.43 -9.69
N LYS A 266 -20.52 -3.18 -8.88
CA LYS A 266 -20.16 -4.02 -7.72
C LYS A 266 -21.19 -3.98 -6.59
N ARG A 267 -22.12 -3.02 -6.62
CA ARG A 267 -23.23 -2.86 -5.66
C ARG A 267 -24.59 -3.27 -6.25
N VAL A 268 -24.66 -3.80 -7.47
CA VAL A 268 -25.91 -4.36 -8.04
C VAL A 268 -26.07 -5.81 -7.62
N ARG A 269 -27.28 -6.22 -7.20
CA ARG A 269 -27.61 -7.58 -6.77
C ARG A 269 -28.55 -8.31 -7.73
N GLU A 270 -29.51 -7.63 -8.34
CA GLU A 270 -30.51 -8.24 -9.24
C GLU A 270 -30.82 -7.31 -10.43
N VAL A 271 -31.20 -7.88 -11.58
CA VAL A 271 -31.67 -7.14 -12.76
C VAL A 271 -33.13 -7.53 -13.03
N ILE A 272 -34.07 -6.62 -12.76
CA ILE A 272 -35.50 -6.84 -12.96
C ILE A 272 -35.89 -6.42 -14.39
N VAL A 273 -36.67 -7.28 -15.06
CA VAL A 273 -37.37 -6.99 -16.31
C VAL A 273 -38.86 -6.81 -15.98
N TRP A 274 -39.36 -5.57 -16.00
CA TRP A 274 -40.78 -5.29 -15.76
C TRP A 274 -41.63 -5.50 -17.02
N THR A 275 -41.10 -5.04 -18.16
CA THR A 275 -41.73 -5.19 -19.48
C THR A 275 -40.65 -5.30 -20.55
N ARG A 276 -41.02 -5.59 -21.80
CA ARG A 276 -40.11 -5.68 -22.97
C ARG A 276 -39.23 -4.43 -23.22
N ASN A 277 -39.54 -3.30 -22.59
CA ASN A 277 -38.75 -2.05 -22.70
C ASN A 277 -38.43 -1.41 -21.34
N SER A 278 -38.81 -2.02 -20.20
CA SER A 278 -38.66 -1.42 -18.85
C SER A 278 -37.88 -2.34 -17.92
N TYR A 279 -36.79 -1.82 -17.36
CA TYR A 279 -35.79 -2.56 -16.60
C TYR A 279 -35.38 -1.79 -15.34
N SER A 280 -34.91 -2.50 -14.32
CA SER A 280 -34.34 -1.88 -13.12
C SER A 280 -33.20 -2.73 -12.54
N LEU A 281 -32.25 -2.05 -11.89
CA LEU A 281 -31.15 -2.66 -11.15
C LEU A 281 -31.47 -2.55 -9.66
N VAL A 282 -31.52 -3.68 -8.96
CA VAL A 282 -31.72 -3.71 -7.50
C VAL A 282 -30.36 -3.65 -6.84
N MET A 283 -30.18 -2.69 -5.93
CA MET A 283 -28.94 -2.52 -5.19
C MET A 283 -28.78 -3.59 -4.09
N ALA A 284 -27.54 -3.88 -3.75
CA ALA A 284 -27.12 -4.81 -2.70
C ALA A 284 -27.18 -4.17 -1.31
N ASP A 285 -28.19 -3.33 -1.05
CA ASP A 285 -28.39 -2.61 0.21
C ASP A 285 -29.61 -3.14 0.98
N PRO A 286 -29.73 -2.89 2.30
CA PRO A 286 -30.86 -3.38 3.10
C PRO A 286 -32.23 -2.90 2.59
N SER A 287 -32.28 -1.70 2.01
CA SER A 287 -33.50 -1.11 1.45
C SER A 287 -33.84 -1.61 0.04
N LYS A 288 -32.97 -2.42 -0.60
CA LYS A 288 -33.13 -2.95 -1.97
C LYS A 288 -33.53 -1.88 -2.99
N ARG A 289 -32.84 -0.74 -2.98
CA ARG A 289 -33.18 0.41 -3.86
C ARG A 289 -33.14 -0.01 -5.34
N ALA A 290 -34.12 0.46 -6.11
CA ALA A 290 -34.28 0.11 -7.52
C ALA A 290 -33.90 1.29 -8.43
N VAL A 291 -32.82 1.14 -9.20
CA VAL A 291 -32.31 2.17 -10.13
C VAL A 291 -32.83 1.87 -11.55
N PRO A 292 -33.50 2.82 -12.23
CA PRO A 292 -33.97 2.63 -13.61
C PRO A 292 -32.84 2.30 -14.61
N LEU A 293 -33.09 1.32 -15.49
CA LEU A 293 -32.18 0.93 -16.55
C LEU A 293 -32.84 1.13 -17.92
N SER A 294 -32.17 1.89 -18.80
CA SER A 294 -32.65 2.15 -20.15
C SER A 294 -32.40 0.97 -21.10
N LYS A 295 -33.31 0.75 -22.06
CA LYS A 295 -33.27 -0.42 -22.96
C LYS A 295 -31.93 -0.60 -23.69
N GLY A 296 -31.36 0.45 -24.27
CA GLY A 296 -30.05 0.35 -24.95
C GLY A 296 -28.96 -0.10 -23.98
N ARG A 297 -28.92 0.53 -22.80
CA ARG A 297 -27.97 0.22 -21.74
C ARG A 297 -28.19 -1.17 -21.10
N TYR A 298 -29.36 -1.80 -21.26
CA TYR A 298 -29.60 -3.19 -20.87
C TYR A 298 -28.92 -4.18 -21.84
N GLU A 299 -29.05 -3.98 -23.16
CA GLU A 299 -28.36 -4.83 -24.15
C GLU A 299 -26.83 -4.58 -24.17
N ASP A 300 -26.38 -3.39 -23.76
CA ASP A 300 -24.97 -3.11 -23.48
C ASP A 300 -24.48 -3.82 -22.21
N LEU A 301 -25.26 -3.75 -21.12
CA LEU A 301 -24.92 -4.37 -19.83
C LEU A 301 -24.83 -5.90 -19.95
N LYS A 302 -25.78 -6.53 -20.63
CA LYS A 302 -25.75 -7.96 -20.98
C LYS A 302 -24.40 -8.41 -21.53
N ARG A 303 -23.92 -7.70 -22.56
CA ARG A 303 -22.64 -7.97 -23.23
C ARG A 303 -21.43 -7.73 -22.32
N LEU A 304 -21.56 -6.87 -21.31
CA LEU A 304 -20.52 -6.60 -20.32
C LEU A 304 -20.44 -7.68 -19.23
N ILE A 305 -21.57 -8.24 -18.78
CA ILE A 305 -21.62 -9.25 -17.70
C ILE A 305 -21.88 -10.70 -18.16
N GLY A 306 -22.03 -10.94 -19.47
CA GLY A 306 -22.05 -12.27 -20.07
C GLY A 306 -23.38 -13.02 -20.00
N ILE A 307 -24.52 -12.31 -20.09
CA ILE A 307 -25.90 -12.87 -20.05
C ILE A 307 -26.82 -12.36 -21.16
#